data_AF-A0A6G3U5Q8-F1
#
_entry.id   AF-A0A6G3U5Q8-F1
#
_cell.length_a   1.000
_cell.length_b   1.000
_cell.length_c   1.000
_cell.angle_alpha   90.00
_cell.angle_beta   90.00
_cell.angle_gamma   90.00
#
_symmetry.space_group_name_H-M   'P 1'
#
loop_
_entity.id
_entity.type
_entity.pdbx_description
1 polymer ?
#
loop_
_entity_poly.entity_id
_entity_poly.type
_entity_poly.pdbx_seq_one_letter_code
_entity_poly.pdbx_strand_id
1 'polypeptide(L)'
;ARADADAGAGSAVTVWTDREGRLVSEPPGGAEARFQTLMAGATVAATAGGMALLAGWVLRTRLLRRRAAEWETEWRLVEPAWRKRMTG
;
A
#
# COMPACT_ATOMS: atom_id res chain seq x y z
N ALA A 1 18.65 -20.93 27.88
CA ALA A 1 19.84 -21.14 27.02
C ALA A 1 19.87 -22.59 26.58
N ARG A 2 20.12 -22.87 25.29
CA ARG A 2 20.28 -24.23 24.79
C ARG A 2 21.71 -24.33 24.25
N ALA A 3 22.52 -25.22 24.82
CA ALA A 3 23.83 -25.55 24.27
C ALA A 3 23.64 -26.61 23.19
N ASP A 4 24.45 -26.54 22.12
CA ASP A 4 24.54 -27.63 21.15
C ASP A 4 24.97 -28.92 21.85
N ALA A 5 24.50 -30.06 21.36
CA ALA A 5 24.74 -31.35 22.01
C ALA A 5 26.24 -31.72 22.08
N ASP A 6 27.07 -31.13 21.21
CA ASP A 6 28.52 -31.32 21.15
C ASP A 6 29.33 -30.25 21.91
N ALA A 7 28.67 -29.39 22.68
CA ALA A 7 29.33 -28.33 23.44
C ALA A 7 30.09 -28.90 24.65
N GLY A 8 31.43 -29.00 24.52
CA GLY A 8 32.31 -29.46 25.60
C GLY A 8 32.45 -28.45 26.75
N ALA A 9 32.81 -28.94 27.95
CA ALA A 9 32.96 -28.10 29.14
C ALA A 9 33.91 -26.91 28.89
N GLY A 10 33.40 -25.68 29.05
CA GLY A 10 34.12 -24.43 28.76
C GLY A 10 33.72 -23.72 27.47
N SER A 11 32.83 -24.30 26.64
CA SER A 11 32.32 -23.65 25.44
C SER A 11 31.40 -22.46 25.76
N ALA A 12 31.59 -21.34 25.06
CA ALA A 12 30.76 -20.16 25.20
C ALA A 12 29.34 -20.42 24.68
N VAL A 13 28.33 -20.24 25.53
CA VAL A 13 26.92 -20.35 25.18
C VAL A 13 26.29 -18.96 25.23
N THR A 14 25.65 -18.53 24.14
CA THR A 14 24.92 -17.27 24.11
C THR A 14 23.59 -17.43 24.87
N VAL A 15 23.36 -16.55 25.84
CA VAL A 15 22.20 -16.57 26.73
C VAL A 15 21.51 -15.21 26.67
N TRP A 16 20.20 -15.21 26.45
CA TRP A 16 19.39 -13.99 26.46
C TRP A 16 18.75 -13.78 27.84
N THR A 17 19.00 -12.62 28.43
CA THR A 17 18.43 -12.19 29.72
C THR A 17 17.68 -10.86 29.58
N ASP A 18 16.57 -10.70 30.30
CA ASP A 18 15.85 -9.42 30.39
C ASP A 18 16.61 -8.42 31.28
N ARG A 19 16.07 -7.20 31.39
CA ARG A 19 16.70 -6.09 32.14
C ARG A 19 16.75 -6.37 33.65
N GLU A 20 15.92 -7.30 34.11
CA GLU A 20 15.81 -7.80 35.47
C GLU A 20 16.64 -9.09 35.70
N GLY A 21 17.41 -9.53 34.71
CA GLY A 21 18.31 -10.69 34.79
C GLY A 21 17.62 -12.05 34.63
N ARG A 22 16.36 -12.10 34.20
CA ARG A 22 15.65 -13.35 33.95
C ARG A 22 15.98 -13.88 32.56
N LEU A 23 16.20 -15.18 32.48
CA LEU A 23 16.38 -15.92 31.24
C LEU A 23 15.11 -15.84 30.38
N VAL A 24 15.20 -15.20 29.23
CA VAL A 24 14.09 -15.08 28.26
C VAL A 24 14.39 -15.92 27.03
N SER A 25 13.31 -16.40 26.39
CA SER A 25 13.38 -17.00 25.06
C SER A 25 14.07 -16.03 24.11
N GLU A 26 14.82 -16.58 23.15
CA GLU A 26 15.51 -15.78 22.14
C GLU A 26 14.54 -14.75 21.54
N PRO A 27 14.83 -13.44 21.67
CA PRO A 27 13.96 -12.42 21.11
C PRO A 27 13.84 -12.72 19.61
N PRO A 28 12.64 -12.60 19.02
CA PRO A 28 12.42 -12.94 17.61
C PRO A 28 13.50 -12.26 16.79
N GLY A 29 14.36 -13.08 16.17
CA GLY A 29 15.59 -12.61 15.55
C GLY A 29 15.26 -11.49 14.57
N GLY A 30 16.16 -10.50 14.44
CA GLY A 30 15.89 -9.26 13.70
C GLY A 30 15.31 -9.43 12.29
N ALA A 31 15.47 -10.60 11.66
CA ALA A 31 14.80 -10.97 10.42
C ALA A 31 13.26 -11.03 10.54
N GLU A 32 12.71 -11.63 11.60
CA GLU A 32 11.25 -11.76 11.81
C GLU A 32 10.62 -10.40 12.15
N ALA A 33 11.24 -9.63 13.03
CA ALA A 33 10.77 -8.27 13.34
C ALA A 33 10.81 -7.33 12.11
N ARG A 34 11.86 -7.46 11.27
CA ARG A 34 11.95 -6.73 9.99
C ARG A 34 10.86 -7.18 9.03
N PHE A 35 10.61 -8.48 8.92
CA PHE A 35 9.57 -9.04 8.05
C PHE A 35 8.18 -8.50 8.42
N GLN A 36 7.84 -8.52 9.71
CA GLN A 36 6.56 -7.99 10.20
C GLN A 36 6.43 -6.49 9.91
N THR A 37 7.47 -5.72 10.15
CA THR A 37 7.47 -4.26 9.87
C THR A 37 7.30 -3.99 8.37
N LEU A 38 8.00 -4.74 7.52
CA LEU A 38 7.89 -4.62 6.07
C LEU A 38 6.50 -4.99 5.56
N MET A 39 5.91 -6.08 6.06
CA MET A 39 4.57 -6.52 5.67
C MET A 39 3.48 -5.56 6.14
N ALA A 40 3.57 -5.07 7.38
CA ALA A 40 2.66 -4.05 7.89
C ALA A 40 2.76 -2.76 7.07
N GLY A 41 3.99 -2.27 6.82
CA GLY A 41 4.24 -1.08 6.02
C GLY A 41 3.73 -1.23 4.58
N ALA A 42 4.00 -2.37 3.94
CA ALA A 42 3.53 -2.66 2.59
C ALA A 42 2.00 -2.69 2.50
N THR A 43 1.33 -3.27 3.50
CA THR A 43 -0.14 -3.35 3.55
C THR A 43 -0.75 -1.96 3.70
N VAL A 44 -0.21 -1.12 4.60
CA VAL A 44 -0.67 0.26 4.79
C VAL A 44 -0.43 1.09 3.52
N ALA A 45 0.75 0.97 2.91
CA ALA A 45 1.07 1.70 1.68
C ALA A 45 0.16 1.29 0.52
N ALA A 46 -0.08 -0.01 0.34
CA ALA A 46 -0.95 -0.53 -0.72
C ALA A 46 -2.40 -0.08 -0.54
N THR A 47 -2.93 -0.16 0.68
CA THR A 47 -4.31 0.26 0.98
C THR A 47 -4.50 1.77 0.83
N ALA A 48 -3.63 2.57 1.43
CA ALA A 48 -3.71 4.04 1.32
C ALA A 48 -3.50 4.52 -0.12
N GLY A 49 -2.48 4.01 -0.80
CA GLY A 49 -2.19 4.33 -2.20
C GLY A 49 -3.33 3.90 -3.12
N GLY A 50 -3.84 2.68 -2.95
CA GLY A 50 -5.00 2.19 -3.70
C GLY A 50 -6.23 3.06 -3.50
N MET A 51 -6.54 3.46 -2.26
CA MET A 51 -7.68 4.31 -1.95
C MET A 51 -7.55 5.71 -2.56
N ALA A 52 -6.36 6.31 -2.52
CA ALA A 52 -6.09 7.61 -3.14
C ALA A 52 -6.24 7.55 -4.68
N LEU A 53 -5.70 6.50 -5.31
CA LEU A 53 -5.83 6.30 -6.76
C LEU A 53 -7.28 6.09 -7.18
N LEU A 54 -8.03 5.26 -6.43
CA LEU A 54 -9.45 5.02 -6.69
C LEU A 54 -10.27 6.31 -6.52
N ALA A 55 -10.05 7.07 -5.45
CA ALA A 55 -10.73 8.34 -5.23
C ALA A 55 -10.44 9.35 -6.35
N GLY A 56 -9.16 9.49 -6.75
CA GLY A 56 -8.76 10.34 -7.86
C GLY A 56 -9.39 9.92 -9.19
N TRP A 57 -9.44 8.62 -9.48
CA TRP A 57 -10.07 8.07 -10.67
C TRP A 57 -11.59 8.32 -10.69
N VAL A 58 -12.28 8.09 -9.56
CA VAL A 58 -13.72 8.38 -9.43
C VAL A 58 -14.01 9.87 -9.62
N LEU A 59 -13.21 10.74 -9.01
CA LEU A 59 -13.39 12.19 -9.16
C LEU A 59 -13.17 12.63 -10.61
N ARG A 60 -12.07 12.20 -11.23
CA ARG A 60 -11.75 12.51 -12.63
C ARG A 60 -12.86 12.03 -13.57
N THR A 61 -13.31 10.80 -13.42
CA THR A 61 -14.37 10.24 -14.28
C THR A 61 -15.69 10.97 -14.08
N ARG A 62 -16.06 11.33 -12.84
CA ARG A 62 -17.26 12.14 -12.55
C ARG A 62 -17.18 13.51 -13.22
N LEU A 63 -16.04 14.20 -13.12
CA LEU A 63 -15.83 15.52 -13.72
C LEU A 63 -15.87 15.45 -15.25
N LEU A 64 -15.20 14.47 -15.86
CA LEU A 64 -15.23 14.26 -17.31
C LEU A 64 -16.65 13.97 -17.79
N ARG A 65 -17.42 13.14 -17.07
CA ARG A 65 -18.81 12.86 -17.42
C ARG A 65 -19.71 14.09 -17.31
N ARG A 66 -19.57 14.90 -16.26
CA ARG A 66 -20.34 16.15 -16.12
C ARG A 66 -20.02 17.11 -17.24
N ARG A 67 -18.72 17.33 -17.50
CA ARG A 67 -18.27 18.22 -18.57
C ARG A 67 -18.70 17.72 -19.94
N ALA A 68 -18.65 16.41 -20.19
CA ALA A 68 -19.15 15.83 -21.42
C ALA A 68 -20.67 16.00 -21.57
N ALA A 69 -21.45 15.89 -20.49
CA ALA A 69 -22.90 16.10 -20.52
C ALA A 69 -23.27 17.58 -20.76
N GLU A 70 -22.54 18.51 -20.14
CA GLU A 70 -22.67 19.94 -20.41
C GLU A 70 -22.35 20.24 -21.88
N TRP A 71 -21.21 19.72 -22.36
CA TRP A 71 -20.78 19.92 -23.74
C TRP A 71 -21.73 19.27 -24.75
N GLU A 72 -22.29 18.10 -24.47
CA GLU A 72 -23.31 17.45 -25.29
C GLU A 72 -24.59 18.31 -25.39
N THR A 73 -24.95 19.00 -24.31
CA THR A 73 -26.11 19.90 -24.29
C THR A 73 -25.87 21.13 -25.17
N GLU A 74 -24.70 21.75 -25.04
CA GLU A 74 -24.28 22.87 -25.89
C GLU A 74 -24.17 22.43 -27.36
N TRP A 75 -23.59 21.26 -27.60
CA TRP A 75 -23.38 20.71 -28.93
C TRP A 75 -24.69 20.56 -29.68
N ARG A 76 -25.76 20.07 -29.03
CA ARG A 76 -27.09 19.95 -29.65
C ARG A 76 -27.67 21.27 -30.17
N LEU A 77 -27.25 22.41 -29.63
CA LEU A 77 -27.70 23.72 -30.11
C LEU A 77 -26.98 24.14 -31.40
N VAL A 78 -25.68 23.83 -31.51
CA VAL A 78 -24.83 24.22 -32.66
C VAL A 78 -24.76 23.15 -33.76
N GLU A 79 -25.00 21.88 -33.43
CA GLU A 79 -24.94 20.72 -34.33
C GLU A 79 -25.79 20.89 -35.60
N PRO A 80 -27.03 21.41 -35.55
CA PRO A 80 -27.84 21.61 -36.75
C PRO A 80 -27.28 22.66 -37.72
N ALA A 81 -26.70 23.75 -37.19
CA ALA A 81 -26.11 24.81 -38.01
C ALA A 81 -24.80 24.34 -38.67
N TRP A 82 -23.98 23.61 -37.92
CA TRP A 82 -22.78 22.98 -38.43
C TRP A 82 -23.07 21.96 -39.53
N ARG A 83 -24.08 21.10 -39.33
CA ARG A 83 -24.52 20.12 -40.31
C ARG A 83 -24.97 20.78 -41.62
N LYS A 84 -25.78 21.84 -41.54
CA LYS A 84 -26.22 22.61 -42.72
C LYS A 84 -25.03 23.22 -43.50
N ARG A 85 -24.00 23.70 -42.81
CA ARG A 85 -22.80 24.26 -43.43
C ARG A 85 -21.89 23.20 -44.07
N MET A 86 -21.88 21.97 -43.54
CA MET A 86 -21.06 20.88 -44.09
C MET A 86 -21.72 20.14 -45.24
N THR A 87 -23.05 20.11 -45.30
CA THR A 87 -23.81 19.41 -46.35
C THR A 87 -24.24 20.34 -47.50
N GLY A 88 -24.11 21.66 -47.33
CA GLY A 88 -24.41 22.68 -48.34
C GLY A 88 -23.24 22.99 -49.27
#